data_AF-A0A6S7CXW1-F1
#
_entry.id   AF-A0A6S7CXW1-F1
#
_cell.length_a   1.000
_cell.length_b   1.000
_cell.length_c   1.000
_cell.angle_alpha   90.00
_cell.angle_beta   90.00
_cell.angle_gamma   90.00
#
_symmetry.space_group_name_H-M   'P 1'
#
loop_
_entity.id
_entity.type
_entity.pdbx_description
1 polymer ?
#
loop_
_entity_poly.entity_id
_entity_poly.type
_entity_poly.pdbx_seq_one_letter_code
_entity_poly.pdbx_strand_id
1 'polypeptide(L)'
;MFTRTLGQHALAAALALSVALAAGWGAWHWLALRTGPCAEAATGVYIHNLGNTLEDQTRNLSRLSQALRTGDRLVVLGSSELTSTDLRFVPYRFLADELRMPVMAYGHSGFQSLGMQLVLAALADDLSSASRVVIMVSPGWFDGDGGLGPDEFREHANPLLPRLLRQPEGREQVARWLLDKGDARVAWSMAAEQAYVFRQRLIGLWTPAHAAPAPEQEAAGPTAAARVVDWDALAREAQEAEQAQMTRNRYAVRDDFFDKYLQTVAAGGKTAFQPQPLTGKDELRELEALMRLLRNHGVNALFVMQPLHPMVFRDLDRFTPVQRQVDALCARYAMACMDMYDAPYEIGTLRDVQHLGELGWLRVNQRIAEVFRP
;
A
#
# COMPACT_ATOMS: atom_id res chain seq x y z
N MET A 1 34.02 -45.63 32.51
CA MET A 1 33.93 -44.35 31.77
C MET A 1 33.68 -44.67 30.31
N PHE A 2 32.45 -44.51 29.82
CA PHE A 2 32.17 -44.67 28.40
C PHE A 2 32.57 -43.38 27.68
N THR A 3 33.68 -43.42 26.95
CA THR A 3 34.08 -42.36 26.02
C THR A 3 33.08 -42.36 24.87
N ARG A 4 32.25 -41.31 24.79
CA ARG A 4 31.33 -41.14 23.67
C ARG A 4 32.16 -40.98 22.39
N THR A 5 31.77 -41.69 21.33
CA THR A 5 32.47 -41.61 20.05
C THR A 5 32.18 -40.28 19.37
N LEU A 6 33.09 -39.81 18.51
CA LEU A 6 32.90 -38.58 17.70
C LEU A 6 31.55 -38.58 16.95
N GLY A 7 31.08 -39.75 16.52
CA GLY A 7 29.76 -39.94 15.89
C GLY A 7 28.57 -39.69 16.82
N GLN A 8 28.68 -39.99 18.12
CA GLN A 8 27.63 -39.71 19.10
C GLN A 8 27.54 -38.21 19.41
N HIS A 9 28.68 -37.49 19.39
CA HIS A 9 28.70 -36.04 19.50
C HIS A 9 28.11 -35.37 18.25
N ALA A 10 28.44 -35.86 17.05
CA ALA A 10 27.86 -35.37 15.80
C ALA A 10 26.34 -35.59 15.73
N LEU A 11 25.86 -36.77 16.14
CA LEU A 11 24.43 -37.08 16.19
C LEU A 11 23.68 -36.21 17.21
N ALA A 12 24.26 -36.01 18.41
CA ALA A 12 23.68 -35.14 19.43
C ALA A 12 23.63 -33.67 18.97
N ALA A 13 24.66 -33.19 18.26
CA ALA A 13 24.67 -31.87 17.66
C ALA A 13 23.60 -31.74 16.56
N ALA A 14 23.48 -32.73 15.67
CA ALA A 14 22.47 -32.75 14.61
C ALA A 14 21.03 -32.79 15.18
N LEU A 15 20.79 -33.58 16.22
CA LEU A 15 19.51 -33.62 16.94
C LEU A 15 19.20 -32.30 17.64
N ALA A 16 20.17 -31.71 18.33
CA ALA A 16 20.00 -30.40 18.98
C ALA A 16 19.70 -29.31 17.94
N LEU A 17 20.39 -29.31 16.80
CA LEU A 17 20.12 -28.40 15.69
C LEU A 17 18.72 -28.62 15.11
N SER A 18 18.31 -29.87 14.95
CA SER A 18 16.98 -30.23 14.43
C SER A 18 15.86 -29.82 15.38
N VAL A 19 16.05 -30.01 16.69
CA VAL A 19 15.10 -29.56 17.72
C VAL A 19 15.06 -28.03 17.77
N ALA A 20 16.19 -27.34 17.69
CA ALA A 20 16.24 -25.89 17.64
C ALA A 20 15.57 -25.33 16.38
N LEU A 21 15.77 -25.96 15.22
CA LEU A 21 15.11 -25.61 13.96
C LEU A 21 13.59 -25.87 14.04
N ALA A 22 13.17 -27.00 14.59
CA ALA A 22 11.76 -27.35 14.76
C ALA A 22 11.07 -26.43 15.77
N ALA A 23 11.72 -26.11 16.90
CA ALA A 23 11.23 -25.16 17.89
C ALA A 23 11.17 -23.73 17.31
N GLY A 24 12.19 -23.33 16.55
CA GLY A 24 12.21 -22.06 15.82
C GLY A 24 11.08 -21.97 14.80
N TRP A 25 10.86 -23.03 14.01
CA TRP A 25 9.77 -23.09 13.03
C TRP A 25 8.37 -23.12 13.68
N GLY A 26 8.22 -23.85 14.78
CA GLY A 26 7.00 -23.89 15.58
C GLY A 26 6.67 -22.52 16.20
N ALA A 27 7.67 -21.85 16.79
CA ALA A 27 7.53 -20.49 17.29
C ALA A 27 7.16 -19.52 16.16
N TRP A 28 7.79 -19.65 14.99
CA TRP A 28 7.48 -18.83 13.81
C TRP A 28 6.03 -18.98 13.36
N HIS A 29 5.53 -20.21 13.32
CA HIS A 29 4.13 -20.51 12.99
C HIS A 29 3.17 -19.96 14.01
N TRP A 30 3.56 -20.02 15.28
CA TRP A 30 2.77 -19.49 16.37
C TRP A 30 2.85 -17.97 16.48
N LEU A 31 3.80 -17.28 15.83
CA LEU A 31 3.83 -15.81 15.78
C LEU A 31 3.14 -15.25 14.52
N ALA A 32 3.16 -15.99 13.41
CA ALA A 32 2.55 -15.55 12.16
C ALA A 32 1.08 -15.17 12.30
N LEU A 33 0.73 -13.94 11.91
CA LEU A 33 -0.65 -13.49 11.79
C LEU A 33 -1.45 -14.48 10.96
N ARG A 34 -2.61 -14.85 11.50
CA ARG A 34 -3.51 -15.81 10.87
C ARG A 34 -4.48 -15.05 9.98
N THR A 35 -4.85 -15.68 8.88
CA THR A 35 -5.97 -15.22 8.04
C THR A 35 -7.14 -16.16 8.30
N GLY A 36 -8.35 -15.60 8.35
CA GLY A 36 -9.59 -16.33 8.56
C GLY A 36 -10.65 -15.95 7.53
N PRO A 37 -11.78 -16.67 7.50
CA PRO A 37 -12.91 -16.27 6.66
C PRO A 37 -13.43 -14.90 7.10
N CYS A 38 -13.67 -14.02 6.13
CA CYS A 38 -14.39 -12.76 6.32
C CYS A 38 -15.74 -12.83 5.61
N ALA A 39 -16.68 -12.00 6.04
CA ALA A 39 -17.90 -11.81 5.27
C ALA A 39 -17.58 -11.19 3.91
N GLU A 40 -18.50 -11.38 2.97
CA GLU A 40 -18.41 -10.78 1.64
C GLU A 40 -18.47 -9.25 1.75
N ALA A 41 -17.61 -8.56 1.00
CA ALA A 41 -17.43 -7.12 1.12
C ALA A 41 -18.69 -6.33 0.71
N ALA A 42 -19.19 -5.46 1.59
CA ALA A 42 -20.34 -4.60 1.29
C ALA A 42 -20.07 -3.13 1.08
N THR A 43 -18.97 -2.64 1.66
CA THR A 43 -18.69 -1.21 1.74
C THR A 43 -17.23 -0.96 1.44
N GLY A 44 -16.93 0.30 1.20
CA GLY A 44 -15.56 0.75 1.14
C GLY A 44 -14.96 0.76 2.53
N VAL A 45 -13.71 0.33 2.63
CA VAL A 45 -12.93 0.39 3.87
C VAL A 45 -11.60 1.04 3.55
N TYR A 46 -11.21 2.00 4.38
CA TYR A 46 -9.88 2.59 4.35
C TYR A 46 -9.15 2.25 5.64
N ILE A 47 -7.94 1.71 5.53
CA ILE A 47 -7.05 1.46 6.66
C ILE A 47 -5.68 2.05 6.41
N HIS A 48 -5.13 2.74 7.41
CA HIS A 48 -3.78 3.31 7.35
C HIS A 48 -2.71 2.20 7.37
N ASN A 49 -2.91 1.21 8.23
CA ASN A 49 -2.05 0.06 8.44
C ASN A 49 -2.90 -1.14 8.90
N LEU A 50 -2.26 -2.24 9.31
CA LEU A 50 -2.98 -3.42 9.79
C LEU A 50 -3.70 -3.20 11.13
N GLY A 51 -3.33 -2.18 11.91
CA GLY A 51 -3.94 -1.83 13.18
C GLY A 51 -2.97 -1.92 14.36
N ASN A 52 -3.38 -1.36 15.49
CA ASN A 52 -2.54 -1.25 16.70
C ASN A 52 -2.72 -2.43 17.67
N THR A 53 -3.68 -3.32 17.39
CA THR A 53 -3.95 -4.51 18.20
C THR A 53 -3.79 -5.79 17.38
N LEU A 54 -3.44 -6.91 18.02
CA LEU A 54 -3.38 -8.21 17.34
C LEU A 54 -4.72 -8.58 16.67
N GLU A 55 -5.84 -8.16 17.27
CA GLU A 55 -7.17 -8.37 16.72
C GLU A 55 -7.38 -7.56 15.43
N ASP A 56 -7.08 -6.26 15.45
CA ASP A 56 -7.18 -5.40 14.25
C ASP A 56 -6.25 -5.92 13.15
N GLN A 57 -5.01 -6.25 13.49
CA GLN A 57 -4.01 -6.80 12.56
C GLN A 57 -4.52 -8.08 11.89
N THR A 58 -5.09 -8.99 12.68
CA THR A 58 -5.64 -10.26 12.18
C THR A 58 -6.86 -10.01 11.30
N ARG A 59 -7.77 -9.11 11.70
CA ARG A 59 -9.00 -8.77 10.97
C ARG A 59 -8.68 -8.13 9.63
N ASN A 60 -7.84 -7.09 9.62
CA ASN A 60 -7.45 -6.38 8.41
C ASN A 60 -6.61 -7.24 7.47
N LEU A 61 -5.73 -8.09 7.99
CA LEU A 61 -5.00 -9.06 7.17
C LEU A 61 -5.94 -10.09 6.53
N SER A 62 -6.96 -10.55 7.26
CA SER A 62 -7.96 -11.50 6.74
C SER A 62 -8.81 -10.87 5.62
N ARG A 63 -9.22 -9.61 5.77
CA ARG A 63 -9.90 -8.84 4.72
C ARG A 63 -9.05 -8.73 3.45
N LEU A 64 -7.77 -8.38 3.61
CA LEU A 64 -6.85 -8.26 2.48
C LEU A 64 -6.57 -9.62 1.82
N SER A 65 -6.36 -10.67 2.61
CA SER A 65 -6.20 -12.06 2.13
C SER A 65 -7.40 -12.52 1.31
N GLN A 66 -8.62 -12.27 1.79
CA GLN A 66 -9.84 -12.59 1.05
C GLN A 66 -9.95 -11.78 -0.25
N ALA A 67 -9.73 -10.46 -0.19
CA ALA A 67 -9.72 -9.58 -1.36
C ALA A 67 -8.82 -10.10 -2.48
N LEU A 68 -7.60 -10.47 -2.12
CA LEU A 68 -6.61 -10.97 -3.07
C LEU A 68 -7.00 -12.35 -3.60
N ARG A 69 -7.50 -13.24 -2.74
CA ARG A 69 -7.85 -14.61 -3.13
C ARG A 69 -9.10 -14.70 -4.01
N THR A 70 -10.13 -13.92 -3.72
CA THR A 70 -11.44 -14.05 -4.38
C THR A 70 -11.76 -12.92 -5.34
N GLY A 71 -11.07 -11.78 -5.23
CA GLY A 71 -11.41 -10.57 -6.00
C GLY A 71 -12.73 -9.90 -5.56
N ASP A 72 -13.26 -10.25 -4.37
CA ASP A 72 -14.54 -9.72 -3.85
C ASP A 72 -14.52 -8.19 -3.67
N ARG A 73 -13.34 -7.63 -3.45
CA ARG A 73 -13.11 -6.19 -3.33
C ARG A 73 -11.85 -5.78 -4.10
N LEU A 74 -11.89 -4.59 -4.66
CA LEU A 74 -10.71 -3.93 -5.23
C LEU A 74 -9.76 -3.53 -4.10
N VAL A 75 -8.48 -3.89 -4.19
CA VAL A 75 -7.45 -3.41 -3.28
C VAL A 75 -6.81 -2.16 -3.88
N VAL A 76 -6.82 -1.02 -3.18
CA VAL A 76 -6.14 0.21 -3.61
C VAL A 76 -5.01 0.49 -2.63
N LEU A 77 -3.77 0.40 -3.10
CA LEU A 77 -2.58 0.69 -2.31
C LEU A 77 -2.03 2.06 -2.70
N GLY A 78 -1.75 2.88 -1.69
CA GLY A 78 -1.27 4.24 -1.87
C GLY A 78 -0.79 4.85 -0.56
N SER A 79 -0.33 6.09 -0.62
CA SER A 79 0.25 6.81 0.50
C SER A 79 -0.69 7.89 1.04
N SER A 80 -0.20 9.12 1.25
CA SER A 80 -0.96 10.23 1.81
C SER A 80 -2.15 10.65 0.95
N GLU A 81 -2.16 10.36 -0.35
CA GLU A 81 -3.30 10.64 -1.23
C GLU A 81 -4.59 9.95 -0.77
N LEU A 82 -4.49 8.78 -0.12
CA LEU A 82 -5.65 8.03 0.38
C LEU A 82 -6.23 8.60 1.69
N THR A 83 -5.52 9.51 2.36
CA THR A 83 -5.94 10.12 3.63
C THR A 83 -7.02 11.20 3.48
N SER A 84 -7.40 11.53 2.24
CA SER A 84 -8.36 12.59 1.90
C SER A 84 -9.82 12.17 2.20
N THR A 85 -10.22 12.17 3.47
CA THR A 85 -11.56 11.74 3.90
C THR A 85 -12.67 12.70 3.51
N ASP A 86 -12.35 13.92 3.10
CA ASP A 86 -13.30 14.95 2.69
C ASP A 86 -13.77 14.80 1.23
N LEU A 87 -13.04 14.08 0.39
CA LEU A 87 -13.33 13.95 -1.04
C LEU A 87 -14.41 12.91 -1.32
N ARG A 88 -15.38 13.25 -2.18
CA ARG A 88 -16.41 12.33 -2.66
C ARG A 88 -15.80 11.24 -3.54
N PHE A 89 -14.93 11.63 -4.48
CA PHE A 89 -14.46 10.73 -5.53
C PHE A 89 -13.33 9.81 -5.11
N VAL A 90 -12.87 9.80 -3.86
CA VAL A 90 -11.87 8.80 -3.44
C VAL A 90 -12.45 7.37 -3.60
N PRO A 91 -11.68 6.38 -4.11
CA PRO A 91 -12.23 5.10 -4.58
C PRO A 91 -13.04 4.33 -3.52
N TYR A 92 -12.57 4.34 -2.26
CA TYR A 92 -13.27 3.68 -1.16
C TYR A 92 -14.56 4.38 -0.71
N ARG A 93 -14.95 5.47 -1.35
CA ARG A 93 -16.26 6.12 -1.19
C ARG A 93 -17.05 6.00 -2.48
N PHE A 94 -16.58 6.60 -3.56
CA PHE A 94 -17.34 6.66 -4.81
C PHE A 94 -17.60 5.28 -5.43
N LEU A 95 -16.57 4.45 -5.62
CA LEU A 95 -16.77 3.14 -6.22
C LEU A 95 -17.62 2.23 -5.32
N ALA A 96 -17.37 2.27 -4.01
CA ALA A 96 -18.08 1.45 -3.05
C ALA A 96 -19.55 1.87 -2.86
N ASP A 97 -19.79 3.14 -2.59
CA ASP A 97 -21.09 3.64 -2.18
C ASP A 97 -22.00 3.95 -3.37
N GLU A 98 -21.44 4.54 -4.44
CA GLU A 98 -22.23 4.98 -5.61
C GLU A 98 -22.26 3.93 -6.73
N LEU A 99 -21.15 3.23 -6.98
CA LEU A 99 -21.06 2.20 -8.02
C LEU A 99 -21.18 0.76 -7.52
N ARG A 100 -21.32 0.55 -6.20
CA ARG A 100 -21.46 -0.78 -5.58
C ARG A 100 -20.34 -1.75 -5.95
N MET A 101 -19.13 -1.22 -6.05
CA MET A 101 -17.90 -1.97 -6.26
C MET A 101 -17.09 -1.90 -4.95
N PRO A 102 -17.06 -2.98 -4.14
CA PRO A 102 -16.36 -2.95 -2.86
C PRO A 102 -14.88 -2.62 -3.03
N VAL A 103 -14.36 -1.77 -2.15
CA VAL A 103 -12.97 -1.31 -2.17
C VAL A 103 -12.36 -1.44 -0.79
N MET A 104 -11.14 -1.93 -0.73
CA MET A 104 -10.28 -1.85 0.43
C MET A 104 -9.06 -1.00 0.08
N ALA A 105 -9.00 0.21 0.62
CA ALA A 105 -7.86 1.09 0.49
C ALA A 105 -6.90 0.89 1.67
N TYR A 106 -5.60 0.79 1.38
CA TYR A 106 -4.55 0.58 2.37
C TYR A 106 -3.40 1.55 2.14
N GLY A 107 -2.97 2.17 3.24
CA GLY A 107 -1.72 2.91 3.32
C GLY A 107 -1.92 4.37 3.72
N HIS A 108 -0.81 5.02 4.05
CA HIS A 108 -0.75 6.45 4.39
C HIS A 108 0.65 6.98 4.08
N SER A 109 0.97 8.20 4.52
CA SER A 109 2.24 8.87 4.25
C SER A 109 3.46 7.95 4.44
N GLY A 110 4.32 7.84 3.43
CA GLY A 110 5.52 6.99 3.44
C GLY A 110 5.30 5.55 2.95
N PHE A 111 4.06 5.09 2.79
CA PHE A 111 3.76 3.78 2.22
C PHE A 111 4.03 3.73 0.70
N GLN A 112 5.28 3.41 0.35
CA GLN A 112 5.82 3.36 -1.01
C GLN A 112 5.95 1.92 -1.54
N SER A 113 6.62 1.72 -2.69
CA SER A 113 6.63 0.46 -3.43
C SER A 113 7.07 -0.75 -2.61
N LEU A 114 8.14 -0.65 -1.82
CA LEU A 114 8.58 -1.78 -0.99
C LEU A 114 7.61 -2.07 0.17
N GLY A 115 7.00 -1.05 0.77
CA GLY A 115 5.96 -1.26 1.79
C GLY A 115 4.80 -2.07 1.22
N MET A 116 4.31 -1.68 0.05
CA MET A 116 3.27 -2.38 -0.70
C MET A 116 3.69 -3.81 -1.05
N GLN A 117 4.92 -3.97 -1.54
CA GLN A 117 5.47 -5.29 -1.87
C GLN A 117 5.53 -6.21 -0.65
N LEU A 118 5.98 -5.73 0.50
CA LEU A 118 6.09 -6.55 1.72
C LEU A 118 4.70 -6.98 2.21
N VAL A 119 3.71 -6.09 2.19
CA VAL A 119 2.33 -6.43 2.54
C VAL A 119 1.78 -7.52 1.62
N LEU A 120 1.97 -7.38 0.30
CA LEU A 120 1.50 -8.36 -0.69
C LEU A 120 2.29 -9.67 -0.64
N ALA A 121 3.61 -9.61 -0.45
CA ALA A 121 4.46 -10.78 -0.34
C ALA A 121 4.09 -11.63 0.87
N ALA A 122 3.71 -11.01 2.01
CA ALA A 122 3.21 -11.74 3.17
C ALA A 122 1.92 -12.54 2.88
N LEU A 123 1.20 -12.20 1.81
CA LEU A 123 -0.01 -12.85 1.32
C LEU A 123 0.18 -13.50 -0.05
N ALA A 124 1.42 -13.82 -0.45
CA ALA A 124 1.71 -14.36 -1.78
C ALA A 124 0.87 -15.61 -2.13
N ASP A 125 0.59 -16.47 -1.15
CA ASP A 125 -0.24 -17.67 -1.35
C ASP A 125 -1.72 -17.35 -1.69
N ASP A 126 -2.18 -16.13 -1.39
CA ASP A 126 -3.53 -15.64 -1.70
C ASP A 126 -3.58 -14.81 -2.99
N LEU A 127 -2.42 -14.46 -3.58
CA LEU A 127 -2.37 -13.73 -4.85
C LEU A 127 -2.75 -14.67 -6.01
N SER A 128 -3.64 -14.19 -6.89
CA SER A 128 -4.13 -14.95 -8.03
C SER A 128 -4.57 -14.04 -9.18
N SER A 129 -5.00 -14.62 -10.30
CA SER A 129 -5.63 -13.87 -11.39
C SER A 129 -6.99 -13.25 -11.03
N ALA A 130 -7.60 -13.65 -9.91
CA ALA A 130 -8.78 -12.98 -9.38
C ALA A 130 -8.44 -11.72 -8.57
N SER A 131 -7.18 -11.56 -8.13
CA SER A 131 -6.73 -10.38 -7.40
C SER A 131 -6.87 -9.13 -8.27
N ARG A 132 -7.56 -8.11 -7.75
CA ARG A 132 -7.77 -6.80 -8.41
C ARG A 132 -7.07 -5.73 -7.58
N VAL A 133 -5.96 -5.20 -8.08
CA VAL A 133 -5.08 -4.30 -7.32
C VAL A 133 -4.85 -3.00 -8.08
N VAL A 134 -5.03 -1.86 -7.42
CA VAL A 134 -4.59 -0.54 -7.90
C VAL A 134 -3.39 -0.12 -7.07
N ILE A 135 -2.32 0.28 -7.74
CA ILE A 135 -1.12 0.84 -7.12
C ILE A 135 -1.03 2.31 -7.51
N MET A 136 -1.17 3.21 -6.55
CA MET A 136 -0.83 4.61 -6.75
C MET A 136 0.69 4.74 -6.80
N VAL A 137 1.21 5.59 -7.67
CA VAL A 137 2.64 5.90 -7.79
C VAL A 137 2.79 7.42 -7.77
N SER A 138 3.57 7.96 -6.82
CA SER A 138 3.83 9.40 -6.75
C SER A 138 5.23 9.73 -7.26
N PRO A 139 5.39 10.77 -8.10
CA PRO A 139 6.72 11.24 -8.51
C PRO A 139 7.62 11.61 -7.32
N GLY A 140 7.03 12.11 -6.23
CA GLY A 140 7.78 12.52 -5.04
C GLY A 140 8.50 11.38 -4.31
N TRP A 141 8.11 10.12 -4.54
CA TRP A 141 8.78 8.96 -3.93
C TRP A 141 10.19 8.71 -4.48
N PHE A 142 10.48 9.28 -5.65
CA PHE A 142 11.75 9.11 -6.35
C PHE A 142 12.76 10.22 -6.03
N ASP A 143 12.42 11.21 -5.20
CA ASP A 143 13.37 12.25 -4.77
C ASP A 143 14.54 11.67 -3.97
N GLY A 144 15.77 12.10 -4.30
CA GLY A 144 16.97 11.40 -3.82
C GLY A 144 17.05 10.00 -4.43
N ASP A 145 17.39 9.00 -3.59
CA ASP A 145 17.32 7.58 -3.95
C ASP A 145 15.92 6.97 -3.71
N GLY A 146 15.08 7.61 -2.88
CA GLY A 146 13.76 7.12 -2.50
C GLY A 146 13.77 5.88 -1.59
N GLY A 147 12.66 5.13 -1.63
CA GLY A 147 12.51 3.82 -1.00
C GLY A 147 12.13 3.84 0.48
N LEU A 148 11.67 2.69 0.97
CA LEU A 148 11.05 2.55 2.29
C LEU A 148 11.97 2.96 3.46
N GLY A 149 11.47 3.82 4.35
CA GLY A 149 12.16 4.25 5.56
C GLY A 149 12.00 3.28 6.75
N PRO A 150 12.79 3.46 7.84
CA PRO A 150 12.72 2.59 9.01
C PRO A 150 11.39 2.63 9.79
N ASP A 151 10.72 3.78 9.80
CA ASP A 151 9.45 3.92 10.52
C ASP A 151 8.32 3.23 9.75
N GLU A 152 8.30 3.37 8.43
CA GLU A 152 7.35 2.68 7.56
C GLU A 152 7.61 1.16 7.52
N PHE A 153 8.88 0.73 7.55
CA PHE A 153 9.22 -0.69 7.73
C PHE A 153 8.68 -1.22 9.06
N ARG A 154 8.86 -0.47 10.16
CA ARG A 154 8.33 -0.86 11.47
C ARG A 154 6.82 -1.02 11.42
N GLU A 155 6.13 -0.10 10.76
CA GLU A 155 4.67 -0.10 10.70
C GLU A 155 4.09 -1.20 9.82
N HIS A 156 4.63 -1.37 8.61
CA HIS A 156 4.02 -2.25 7.60
C HIS A 156 4.66 -3.63 7.54
N ALA A 157 5.94 -3.78 7.89
CA ALA A 157 6.66 -5.05 7.79
C ALA A 157 6.70 -5.82 9.10
N ASN A 158 6.92 -5.17 10.25
CA ASN A 158 7.10 -5.88 11.53
C ASN A 158 5.93 -6.83 11.90
N PRO A 159 4.65 -6.41 11.77
CA PRO A 159 3.53 -7.32 12.05
C PRO A 159 3.49 -8.54 11.13
N LEU A 160 4.10 -8.43 9.95
CA LEU A 160 4.11 -9.44 8.90
C LEU A 160 5.40 -10.26 8.85
N LEU A 161 6.43 -9.95 9.66
CA LEU A 161 7.73 -10.61 9.60
C LEU A 161 7.63 -12.14 9.56
N PRO A 162 6.81 -12.81 10.40
CA PRO A 162 6.73 -14.25 10.32
C PRO A 162 6.09 -14.80 9.03
N ARG A 163 5.24 -14.02 8.37
CA ARG A 163 4.72 -14.42 7.06
C ARG A 163 5.75 -14.12 5.96
N LEU A 164 6.33 -12.93 5.98
CA LEU A 164 7.37 -12.48 5.05
C LEU A 164 8.53 -13.46 4.95
N LEU A 165 9.06 -13.93 6.09
CA LEU A 165 10.23 -14.80 6.06
C LEU A 165 9.92 -16.25 5.64
N ARG A 166 8.66 -16.59 5.38
CA ARG A 166 8.32 -17.85 4.70
C ARG A 166 8.35 -17.72 3.19
N GLN A 167 8.13 -16.52 2.70
CA GLN A 167 7.99 -16.22 1.29
C GLN A 167 9.37 -15.90 0.70
N PRO A 168 9.79 -16.53 -0.41
CA PRO A 168 11.11 -16.30 -1.00
C PRO A 168 11.38 -14.82 -1.28
N GLU A 169 10.42 -14.15 -1.93
CA GLU A 169 10.46 -12.72 -2.24
C GLU A 169 10.48 -11.89 -0.96
N GLY A 170 9.63 -12.21 0.01
CA GLY A 170 9.60 -11.52 1.31
C GLY A 170 10.95 -11.58 2.04
N ARG A 171 11.57 -12.77 2.10
CA ARG A 171 12.92 -12.96 2.68
C ARG A 171 13.97 -12.14 1.96
N GLU A 172 13.97 -12.17 0.63
CA GLU A 172 14.95 -11.46 -0.19
C GLU A 172 14.89 -9.95 0.07
N GLN A 173 13.69 -9.38 0.06
CA GLN A 173 13.47 -7.94 0.26
C GLN A 173 13.80 -7.51 1.68
N VAL A 174 13.34 -8.25 2.70
CA VAL A 174 13.65 -7.95 4.11
C VAL A 174 15.16 -8.02 4.37
N ALA A 175 15.84 -9.07 3.87
CA ALA A 175 17.28 -9.20 4.05
C ALA A 175 18.04 -8.04 3.40
N ARG A 176 17.67 -7.65 2.17
CA ARG A 176 18.31 -6.53 1.48
C ARG A 176 18.10 -5.21 2.22
N TRP A 177 16.87 -4.95 2.64
CA TRP A 177 16.53 -3.72 3.36
C TRP A 177 17.28 -3.64 4.70
N LEU A 178 17.41 -4.75 5.42
CA LEU A 178 18.17 -4.79 6.67
C LEU A 178 19.68 -4.59 6.46
N LEU A 179 20.24 -5.03 5.33
CA LEU A 179 21.66 -4.76 5.01
C LEU A 179 21.92 -3.29 4.72
N ASP A 180 20.94 -2.58 4.18
CA ASP A 180 21.04 -1.18 3.78
C ASP A 180 20.69 -0.21 4.93
N LYS A 181 19.55 -0.43 5.59
CA LYS A 181 18.95 0.50 6.57
C LYS A 181 18.81 -0.09 7.98
N GLY A 182 19.21 -1.34 8.19
CA GLY A 182 19.10 -2.01 9.48
C GLY A 182 20.02 -1.39 10.54
N ASP A 183 19.46 -1.11 11.71
CA ASP A 183 20.20 -0.67 12.89
C ASP A 183 19.68 -1.35 14.16
N ALA A 184 20.28 -1.02 15.31
CA ALA A 184 19.83 -1.55 16.60
C ALA A 184 18.38 -1.16 16.95
N ARG A 185 17.89 0.00 16.50
CA ARG A 185 16.50 0.45 16.74
C ARG A 185 15.51 -0.36 15.91
N VAL A 186 15.84 -0.64 14.65
CA VAL A 186 15.09 -1.55 13.79
C VAL A 186 15.03 -2.93 14.44
N ALA A 187 16.18 -3.51 14.79
CA ALA A 187 16.25 -4.85 15.40
C ALA A 187 15.43 -4.93 16.69
N TRP A 188 15.50 -3.90 17.54
CA TRP A 188 14.66 -3.78 18.73
C TRP A 188 13.17 -3.72 18.38
N SER A 189 12.78 -2.92 17.38
CA SER A 189 11.38 -2.81 16.97
C SER A 189 10.81 -4.13 16.45
N MET A 190 11.60 -4.90 15.70
CA MET A 190 11.22 -6.23 15.22
C MET A 190 10.99 -7.18 16.40
N ALA A 191 11.93 -7.22 17.34
CA ALA A 191 11.84 -8.05 18.54
C ALA A 191 10.66 -7.66 19.44
N ALA A 192 10.43 -6.37 19.62
CA ALA A 192 9.32 -5.83 20.41
C ALA A 192 7.96 -6.23 19.82
N GLU A 193 7.80 -6.17 18.50
CA GLU A 193 6.57 -6.61 17.83
C GLU A 193 6.32 -8.11 18.05
N GLN A 194 7.35 -8.95 17.87
CA GLN A 194 7.21 -10.39 18.09
C GLN A 194 6.90 -10.73 19.56
N ALA A 195 7.51 -10.01 20.51
CA ALA A 195 7.22 -10.16 21.93
C ALA A 195 5.79 -9.71 22.27
N TYR A 196 5.31 -8.64 21.65
CA TYR A 196 3.93 -8.18 21.77
C TYR A 196 2.95 -9.25 21.30
N VAL A 197 3.11 -9.77 20.07
CA VAL A 197 2.26 -10.83 19.51
C VAL A 197 2.30 -12.08 20.41
N PHE A 198 3.50 -12.44 20.90
CA PHE A 198 3.66 -13.58 21.79
C PHE A 198 2.85 -13.42 23.07
N ARG A 199 3.00 -12.26 23.73
CA ARG A 199 2.26 -11.93 24.95
C ARG A 199 0.75 -11.94 24.72
N GLN A 200 0.27 -11.37 23.62
CA GLN A 200 -1.16 -11.31 23.30
C GLN A 200 -1.75 -12.70 23.10
N ARG A 201 -1.06 -13.58 22.36
CA ARG A 201 -1.52 -14.96 22.18
C ARG A 201 -1.50 -15.76 23.47
N LEU A 202 -0.51 -15.54 24.35
CA LEU A 202 -0.52 -16.13 25.68
C LEU A 202 -1.74 -15.69 26.47
N ILE A 203 -2.06 -14.38 26.52
CA ILE A 203 -3.26 -13.86 27.18
C ILE A 203 -4.53 -14.52 26.61
N GLY A 204 -4.60 -14.68 25.28
CA GLY A 204 -5.71 -15.34 24.59
C GLY A 204 -5.98 -16.78 25.04
N LEU A 205 -4.96 -17.53 25.50
CA LEU A 205 -5.15 -18.91 26.02
C LEU A 205 -5.94 -18.94 27.34
N TRP A 206 -5.93 -17.85 28.10
CA TRP A 206 -6.58 -17.74 29.41
C TRP A 206 -7.82 -16.85 29.36
N THR A 207 -8.10 -16.23 28.21
CA THR A 207 -9.27 -15.38 28.01
C THR A 207 -10.47 -16.28 27.70
N PRO A 208 -11.53 -16.29 28.52
CA PRO A 208 -12.68 -17.16 28.28
C PRO A 208 -13.36 -16.82 26.95
N ALA A 209 -13.84 -17.82 26.20
CA ALA A 209 -14.43 -17.64 24.87
C ALA A 209 -15.63 -16.66 24.83
N HIS A 210 -16.33 -16.49 25.96
CA HIS A 210 -17.46 -15.55 26.13
C HIS A 210 -17.03 -14.13 26.52
N ALA A 211 -15.75 -13.88 26.80
CA ALA A 211 -15.19 -12.54 27.00
C ALA A 211 -14.67 -11.91 25.70
N ALA A 212 -14.58 -12.70 24.62
CA ALA A 212 -14.26 -12.16 23.30
C ALA A 212 -15.47 -11.35 22.78
N PRO A 213 -15.27 -10.11 22.31
CA PRO A 213 -16.34 -9.36 21.66
C PRO A 213 -16.89 -10.19 20.50
N ALA A 214 -18.20 -10.13 20.28
CA ALA A 214 -18.82 -10.77 19.12
C ALA A 214 -18.13 -10.22 17.85
N PRO A 215 -17.78 -11.07 16.88
CA PRO A 215 -17.20 -10.58 15.64
C PRO A 215 -18.16 -9.57 15.02
N GLU A 216 -17.67 -8.37 14.77
CA GLU A 216 -18.44 -7.31 14.13
C GLU A 216 -18.92 -7.83 12.78
N GLN A 217 -20.23 -7.99 12.63
CA GLN A 217 -20.82 -8.51 11.40
C GLN A 217 -20.75 -7.42 10.33
N GLU A 218 -19.88 -7.61 9.35
CA GLU A 218 -19.94 -6.84 8.11
C GLU A 218 -21.24 -7.18 7.40
N ALA A 219 -21.97 -6.14 6.96
CA ALA A 219 -23.15 -6.32 6.14
C ALA A 219 -22.78 -7.08 4.87
N ALA A 220 -23.71 -7.85 4.30
CA ALA A 220 -23.52 -8.46 2.99
C ALA A 220 -23.60 -7.38 1.89
N GLY A 221 -22.76 -7.51 0.87
CA GLY A 221 -22.66 -6.51 -0.18
C GLY A 221 -23.88 -6.46 -1.08
N PRO A 222 -24.25 -5.25 -1.57
CA PRO A 222 -25.27 -5.16 -2.60
C PRO A 222 -24.76 -5.86 -3.87
N THR A 223 -25.66 -6.50 -4.59
CA THR A 223 -25.33 -7.13 -5.88
C THR A 223 -24.79 -6.05 -6.83
N ALA A 224 -23.66 -6.33 -7.49
CA ALA A 224 -23.05 -5.39 -8.43
C ALA A 224 -24.06 -5.00 -9.51
N ALA A 225 -24.51 -3.75 -9.49
CA ALA A 225 -25.43 -3.22 -10.49
C ALA A 225 -24.62 -2.61 -11.64
N ALA A 226 -24.92 -3.04 -12.87
CA ALA A 226 -24.47 -2.36 -14.08
C ALA A 226 -25.19 -1.01 -14.21
N ARG A 227 -24.74 -0.01 -13.44
CA ARG A 227 -25.17 1.38 -13.57
C ARG A 227 -24.39 2.03 -14.69
N VAL A 228 -25.09 2.54 -15.70
CA VAL A 228 -24.51 3.45 -16.70
C VAL A 228 -24.09 4.71 -15.96
N VAL A 229 -22.81 5.07 -16.10
CA VAL A 229 -22.21 6.23 -15.45
C VAL A 229 -21.96 7.29 -16.51
N ASP A 230 -22.53 8.48 -16.33
CA ASP A 230 -22.20 9.65 -17.14
C ASP A 230 -20.93 10.30 -16.58
N TRP A 231 -19.78 9.84 -17.06
CA TRP A 231 -18.48 10.32 -16.61
C TRP A 231 -18.26 11.80 -16.93
N ASP A 232 -18.84 12.31 -18.02
CA ASP A 232 -18.68 13.71 -18.41
C ASP A 232 -19.48 14.65 -17.51
N ALA A 233 -20.70 14.25 -17.10
CA ALA A 233 -21.46 14.99 -16.11
C ALA A 233 -20.75 15.00 -14.75
N LEU A 234 -20.26 13.85 -14.30
CA LEU A 234 -19.49 13.78 -13.05
C LEU A 234 -18.19 14.59 -13.12
N ALA A 235 -17.54 14.66 -14.29
CA ALA A 235 -16.31 15.45 -14.45
C ALA A 235 -16.58 16.94 -14.28
N ARG A 236 -17.69 17.44 -14.82
CA ARG A 236 -18.12 18.83 -14.58
C ARG A 236 -18.41 19.09 -13.10
N GLU A 237 -19.17 18.20 -12.44
CA GLU A 237 -19.46 18.31 -11.01
C GLU A 237 -18.18 18.30 -10.15
N ALA A 238 -17.28 17.36 -10.42
CA ALA A 238 -16.01 17.20 -9.70
C ALA A 238 -15.11 18.43 -9.87
N GLN A 239 -15.03 18.94 -11.10
CA GLN A 239 -14.25 20.12 -11.40
C GLN A 239 -14.82 21.38 -10.73
N GLU A 240 -16.13 21.59 -10.80
CA GLU A 240 -16.80 22.72 -10.14
C GLU A 240 -16.65 22.68 -8.62
N ALA A 241 -16.85 21.49 -8.01
CA ALA A 241 -16.73 21.31 -6.56
C ALA A 241 -15.31 21.59 -6.05
N GLU A 242 -14.29 21.15 -6.79
CA GLU A 242 -12.89 21.41 -6.42
C GLU A 242 -12.51 22.88 -6.63
N GLN A 243 -12.88 23.48 -7.77
CA GLN A 243 -12.57 24.88 -8.08
C GLN A 243 -13.24 25.87 -7.12
N ALA A 244 -14.41 25.54 -6.57
CA ALA A 244 -15.05 26.34 -5.54
C ALA A 244 -14.19 26.54 -4.28
N GLN A 245 -13.17 25.70 -4.07
CA GLN A 245 -12.22 25.81 -2.96
C GLN A 245 -10.88 26.49 -3.37
N MET A 246 -10.75 26.96 -4.61
CA MET A 246 -9.50 27.46 -5.21
C MET A 246 -9.60 28.93 -5.66
N THR A 247 -10.36 29.75 -4.93
CA THR A 247 -10.81 31.05 -5.41
C THR A 247 -9.85 32.20 -5.15
N ARG A 248 -8.92 32.05 -4.20
CA ARG A 248 -8.11 33.15 -3.66
C ARG A 248 -6.63 33.08 -4.03
N ASN A 249 -6.25 32.17 -4.92
CA ASN A 249 -4.85 31.98 -5.25
C ASN A 249 -4.57 31.72 -6.73
N ARG A 250 -3.38 32.14 -7.16
CA ARG A 250 -2.90 32.02 -8.54
C ARG A 250 -2.42 30.63 -8.95
N TYR A 251 -2.36 29.70 -7.99
CA TYR A 251 -1.83 28.37 -8.21
C TYR A 251 -2.90 27.33 -8.46
N ALA A 252 -4.19 27.68 -8.31
CA ALA A 252 -5.30 26.75 -8.43
C ALA A 252 -5.14 25.51 -7.53
N VAL A 253 -4.59 25.72 -6.32
CA VAL A 253 -4.67 24.77 -5.21
C VAL A 253 -5.78 25.20 -4.26
N ARG A 254 -6.18 24.36 -3.30
CA ARG A 254 -7.14 24.80 -2.29
C ARG A 254 -6.62 25.96 -1.46
N ASP A 255 -7.53 26.87 -1.14
CA ASP A 255 -7.21 28.13 -0.50
C ASP A 255 -6.61 27.94 0.91
N ASP A 256 -7.03 26.92 1.65
CA ASP A 256 -6.47 26.56 2.96
C ASP A 256 -5.01 26.09 2.87
N PHE A 257 -4.71 25.28 1.85
CA PHE A 257 -3.34 24.85 1.55
C PHE A 257 -2.48 26.03 1.11
N PHE A 258 -3.02 26.90 0.24
CA PHE A 258 -2.32 28.10 -0.19
C PHE A 258 -1.94 28.99 0.99
N ASP A 259 -2.91 29.28 1.86
CA ASP A 259 -2.72 30.14 3.03
C ASP A 259 -1.64 29.60 3.97
N LYS A 260 -1.57 28.28 4.11
CA LYS A 260 -0.61 27.63 5.01
C LYS A 260 0.79 27.48 4.42
N TYR A 261 0.91 27.21 3.12
CA TYR A 261 2.17 26.72 2.54
C TYR A 261 2.73 27.52 1.38
N LEU A 262 1.91 28.33 0.68
CA LEU A 262 2.30 28.95 -0.59
C LEU A 262 2.24 30.48 -0.62
N GLN A 263 1.75 31.15 0.44
CA GLN A 263 1.68 32.62 0.50
C GLN A 263 3.03 33.31 0.23
N THR A 264 4.12 32.73 0.73
CA THR A 264 5.49 33.27 0.60
C THR A 264 6.19 32.87 -0.69
N VAL A 265 5.65 31.91 -1.43
CA VAL A 265 6.21 31.51 -2.73
C VAL A 265 5.97 32.65 -3.71
N ALA A 266 6.98 33.05 -4.48
CA ALA A 266 6.87 34.13 -5.47
C ALA A 266 6.07 33.73 -6.71
N ALA A 267 5.55 34.67 -7.48
CA ALA A 267 4.92 34.37 -8.77
C ALA A 267 5.90 33.63 -9.70
N GLY A 268 5.44 32.59 -10.41
CA GLY A 268 6.29 31.68 -11.17
C GLY A 268 6.69 30.39 -10.44
N GLY A 269 6.18 30.17 -9.22
CA GLY A 269 6.28 28.89 -8.53
C GLY A 269 7.62 28.64 -7.84
N LYS A 270 7.81 27.40 -7.39
CA LYS A 270 9.02 26.90 -6.74
C LYS A 270 9.54 25.66 -7.48
N THR A 271 10.72 25.21 -7.13
CA THR A 271 11.21 23.90 -7.59
C THR A 271 10.59 22.78 -6.76
N ALA A 272 10.30 21.65 -7.41
CA ALA A 272 9.87 20.42 -6.78
C ALA A 272 11.08 19.75 -6.12
N PHE A 273 11.11 19.77 -4.79
CA PHE A 273 12.09 19.10 -3.93
C PHE A 273 13.55 19.57 -4.13
N GLN A 274 14.24 20.02 -3.08
CA GLN A 274 15.63 20.53 -3.17
C GLN A 274 16.51 19.97 -2.03
N PRO A 275 17.85 19.91 -2.19
CA PRO A 275 18.68 20.07 -3.40
C PRO A 275 19.35 18.75 -3.86
N GLN A 276 18.77 17.59 -3.51
CA GLN A 276 19.38 16.28 -3.80
C GLN A 276 19.16 15.83 -5.26
N PRO A 277 20.07 15.06 -5.87
CA PRO A 277 19.84 14.48 -7.20
C PRO A 277 18.58 13.59 -7.23
N LEU A 278 17.79 13.68 -8.30
CA LEU A 278 16.64 12.78 -8.53
C LEU A 278 17.15 11.49 -9.16
N THR A 279 17.64 10.54 -8.37
CA THR A 279 18.08 9.23 -8.88
C THR A 279 16.93 8.24 -8.90
N GLY A 280 16.03 8.28 -7.90
CA GLY A 280 14.94 7.33 -7.70
C GLY A 280 15.41 5.87 -7.61
N LYS A 281 16.69 5.63 -7.35
CA LYS A 281 17.33 4.34 -7.57
C LYS A 281 16.71 3.22 -6.74
N ASP A 282 16.46 3.48 -5.45
CA ASP A 282 15.87 2.48 -4.56
C ASP A 282 14.39 2.32 -4.83
N GLU A 283 13.64 3.42 -5.01
CA GLU A 283 12.20 3.35 -5.29
C GLU A 283 11.91 2.66 -6.64
N LEU A 284 12.68 2.91 -7.70
CA LEU A 284 12.53 2.22 -8.99
C LEU A 284 12.79 0.71 -8.89
N ARG A 285 13.83 0.33 -8.14
CA ARG A 285 14.12 -1.10 -7.87
C ARG A 285 12.98 -1.75 -7.09
N GLU A 286 12.44 -1.05 -6.11
CA GLU A 286 11.36 -1.52 -5.25
C GLU A 286 10.04 -1.63 -6.03
N LEU A 287 9.75 -0.68 -6.92
CA LEU A 287 8.63 -0.72 -7.86
C LEU A 287 8.75 -1.89 -8.84
N GLU A 288 9.94 -2.11 -9.41
CA GLU A 288 10.19 -3.27 -10.27
C GLU A 288 9.95 -4.59 -9.52
N ALA A 289 10.40 -4.68 -8.26
CA ALA A 289 10.22 -5.86 -7.44
C ALA A 289 8.75 -6.11 -7.07
N LEU A 290 7.97 -5.05 -6.83
CA LEU A 290 6.51 -5.11 -6.68
C LEU A 290 5.83 -5.61 -7.97
N MET A 291 6.13 -5.00 -9.11
CA MET A 291 5.58 -5.42 -10.41
C MET A 291 5.91 -6.88 -10.74
N ARG A 292 7.13 -7.31 -10.44
CA ARG A 292 7.56 -8.71 -10.61
C ARG A 292 6.75 -9.66 -9.73
N LEU A 293 6.52 -9.32 -8.46
CA LEU A 293 5.66 -10.13 -7.57
C LEU A 293 4.25 -10.26 -8.15
N LEU A 294 3.62 -9.14 -8.52
CA LEU A 294 2.28 -9.14 -9.09
C LEU A 294 2.21 -9.98 -10.37
N ARG A 295 3.21 -9.84 -11.25
CA ARG A 295 3.28 -10.60 -12.51
C ARG A 295 3.44 -12.10 -12.27
N ASN A 296 4.30 -12.50 -11.33
CA ASN A 296 4.55 -13.91 -11.01
C ASN A 296 3.30 -14.64 -10.51
N HIS A 297 2.40 -13.91 -9.84
CA HIS A 297 1.13 -14.43 -9.34
C HIS A 297 -0.06 -14.17 -10.27
N GLY A 298 0.18 -13.60 -11.46
CA GLY A 298 -0.86 -13.33 -12.46
C GLY A 298 -1.89 -12.30 -12.01
N VAL A 299 -1.56 -11.42 -11.06
CA VAL A 299 -2.48 -10.41 -10.51
C VAL A 299 -2.94 -9.44 -11.59
N ASN A 300 -4.24 -9.11 -11.61
CA ASN A 300 -4.77 -8.03 -12.42
C ASN A 300 -4.50 -6.70 -11.70
N ALA A 301 -3.49 -5.95 -12.19
CA ALA A 301 -3.03 -4.73 -11.55
C ALA A 301 -3.12 -3.50 -12.47
N LEU A 302 -3.53 -2.36 -11.89
CA LEU A 302 -3.48 -1.04 -12.50
C LEU A 302 -2.51 -0.16 -11.71
N PHE A 303 -1.51 0.41 -12.38
CA PHE A 303 -0.64 1.42 -11.81
C PHE A 303 -1.09 2.81 -12.24
N VAL A 304 -1.18 3.75 -11.29
CA VAL A 304 -1.62 5.13 -11.53
C VAL A 304 -0.50 6.07 -11.14
N MET A 305 0.20 6.61 -12.13
CA MET A 305 1.25 7.61 -11.93
C MET A 305 0.60 9.00 -11.78
N GLN A 306 0.70 9.57 -10.58
CA GLN A 306 0.10 10.87 -10.24
C GLN A 306 0.87 12.04 -10.86
N PRO A 307 0.21 13.18 -11.15
CA PRO A 307 0.90 14.39 -11.57
C PRO A 307 1.51 15.15 -10.39
N LEU A 308 2.39 16.10 -10.70
CA LEU A 308 2.76 17.20 -9.80
C LEU A 308 2.15 18.50 -10.33
N HIS A 309 1.81 19.43 -9.44
CA HIS A 309 1.06 20.63 -9.82
C HIS A 309 1.86 21.58 -10.73
N PRO A 310 1.52 21.73 -12.03
CA PRO A 310 2.34 22.46 -13.00
C PRO A 310 2.31 23.98 -12.80
N MET A 311 1.28 24.50 -12.13
CA MET A 311 1.25 25.92 -11.79
C MET A 311 2.12 26.23 -10.56
N VAL A 312 2.42 25.25 -9.70
CA VAL A 312 3.24 25.46 -8.49
C VAL A 312 4.71 25.15 -8.75
N PHE A 313 4.98 24.10 -9.54
CA PHE A 313 6.33 23.64 -9.81
C PHE A 313 6.83 24.05 -11.19
N ARG A 314 8.06 24.54 -11.26
CA ARG A 314 8.68 25.06 -12.50
C ARG A 314 9.67 24.11 -13.18
N ASP A 315 9.95 22.98 -12.55
CA ASP A 315 11.01 22.03 -12.91
C ASP A 315 10.46 20.60 -13.06
N LEU A 316 9.23 20.47 -13.55
CA LEU A 316 8.58 19.17 -13.78
C LEU A 316 9.40 18.27 -14.73
N ASP A 317 10.05 18.83 -15.75
CA ASP A 317 10.91 18.09 -16.68
C ASP A 317 12.02 17.28 -15.98
N ARG A 318 12.37 17.63 -14.73
CA ARG A 318 13.32 16.85 -13.92
C ARG A 318 12.83 15.42 -13.68
N PHE A 319 11.53 15.17 -13.61
CA PHE A 319 10.95 13.84 -13.35
C PHE A 319 10.70 13.02 -14.62
N THR A 320 10.83 13.60 -15.82
CA THR A 320 10.66 12.87 -17.09
C THR A 320 11.50 11.59 -17.19
N PRO A 321 12.76 11.52 -16.72
CA PRO A 321 13.53 10.26 -16.72
C PRO A 321 12.92 9.17 -15.83
N VAL A 322 12.31 9.54 -14.70
CA VAL A 322 11.64 8.60 -13.80
C VAL A 322 10.34 8.11 -14.42
N GLN A 323 9.51 9.04 -14.93
CA GLN A 323 8.27 8.71 -15.64
C GLN A 323 8.51 7.71 -16.77
N ARG A 324 9.48 7.95 -17.66
CA ARG A 324 9.84 7.02 -18.74
C ARG A 324 10.27 5.64 -18.25
N GLN A 325 10.93 5.57 -17.08
CA GLN A 325 11.32 4.28 -16.48
C GLN A 325 10.10 3.55 -15.92
N VAL A 326 9.16 4.25 -15.28
CA VAL A 326 7.87 3.68 -14.85
C VAL A 326 7.09 3.14 -16.06
N ASP A 327 7.00 3.90 -17.15
CA ASP A 327 6.36 3.44 -18.39
C ASP A 327 7.04 2.20 -18.99
N ALA A 328 8.39 2.17 -18.98
CA ALA A 328 9.14 1.01 -19.43
C ALA A 328 8.87 -0.23 -18.55
N LEU A 329 8.71 -0.06 -17.23
CA LEU A 329 8.34 -1.14 -16.33
C LEU A 329 6.91 -1.63 -16.61
N CYS A 330 5.96 -0.72 -16.80
CA CYS A 330 4.58 -1.04 -17.23
C CYS A 330 4.57 -1.93 -18.48
N ALA A 331 5.32 -1.53 -19.52
CA ALA A 331 5.44 -2.30 -20.76
C ALA A 331 6.12 -3.65 -20.54
N ARG A 332 7.23 -3.69 -19.78
CA ARG A 332 8.01 -4.90 -19.50
C ARG A 332 7.22 -5.96 -18.76
N TYR A 333 6.39 -5.57 -17.79
CA TYR A 333 5.56 -6.50 -17.00
C TYR A 333 4.15 -6.70 -17.57
N ALA A 334 3.82 -6.04 -18.69
CA ALA A 334 2.52 -6.06 -19.32
C ALA A 334 1.38 -5.77 -18.33
N MET A 335 1.55 -4.69 -17.55
CA MET A 335 0.59 -4.22 -16.56
C MET A 335 -0.21 -3.03 -17.11
N ALA A 336 -1.47 -2.90 -16.69
CA ALA A 336 -2.25 -1.71 -17.03
C ALA A 336 -1.67 -0.50 -16.30
N CYS A 337 -1.46 0.60 -17.02
CA CYS A 337 -0.97 1.85 -16.43
C CYS A 337 -1.82 3.04 -16.88
N MET A 338 -1.87 4.04 -16.01
CA MET A 338 -2.45 5.35 -16.24
C MET A 338 -1.38 6.38 -15.88
N ASP A 339 -0.87 7.05 -16.89
CA ASP A 339 0.05 8.16 -16.68
C ASP A 339 -0.72 9.47 -16.67
N MET A 340 -0.85 10.06 -15.48
CA MET A 340 -1.44 11.40 -15.32
C MET A 340 -0.37 12.49 -15.33
N TYR A 341 0.92 12.13 -15.28
CA TYR A 341 2.03 13.07 -15.19
C TYR A 341 2.22 13.87 -16.50
N ASP A 342 2.14 13.20 -17.65
CA ASP A 342 2.28 13.80 -18.99
C ASP A 342 0.92 14.17 -19.62
N ALA A 343 -0.18 13.87 -18.94
CA ALA A 343 -1.51 14.21 -19.42
C ALA A 343 -1.75 15.73 -19.37
N PRO A 344 -2.55 16.30 -20.30
CA PRO A 344 -2.96 17.70 -20.23
C PRO A 344 -3.59 18.03 -18.87
N TYR A 345 -3.04 19.03 -18.18
CA TYR A 345 -3.48 19.36 -16.82
C TYR A 345 -4.82 20.11 -16.83
N GLU A 346 -5.81 19.54 -16.14
CA GLU A 346 -7.10 20.17 -15.87
C GLU A 346 -7.14 20.73 -14.44
N ILE A 347 -7.57 21.98 -14.25
CA ILE A 347 -7.75 22.54 -12.91
C ILE A 347 -8.80 21.72 -12.15
N GLY A 348 -8.47 21.35 -10.91
CA GLY A 348 -9.22 20.44 -10.07
C GLY A 348 -8.66 19.02 -10.04
N THR A 349 -7.69 18.69 -10.91
CA THR A 349 -7.01 17.38 -10.89
C THR A 349 -6.26 17.17 -9.59
N LEU A 350 -5.57 18.20 -9.10
CA LEU A 350 -4.87 18.20 -7.82
C LEU A 350 -5.53 19.21 -6.86
N ARG A 351 -5.67 18.84 -5.59
CA ARG A 351 -6.14 19.73 -4.51
C ARG A 351 -5.01 20.57 -3.91
N ASP A 352 -3.79 20.06 -3.98
CA ASP A 352 -2.58 20.72 -3.51
C ASP A 352 -1.43 20.50 -4.50
N VAL A 353 -0.18 20.54 -4.04
CA VAL A 353 0.98 20.41 -4.92
C VAL A 353 1.16 19.01 -5.54
N GLN A 354 0.55 17.97 -4.96
CA GLN A 354 0.81 16.57 -5.34
C GLN A 354 -0.35 15.58 -5.11
N HIS A 355 -1.35 15.90 -4.28
CA HIS A 355 -2.47 15.01 -4.01
C HIS A 355 -3.64 15.30 -4.94
N LEU A 356 -4.28 14.24 -5.44
CA LEU A 356 -5.47 14.32 -6.28
C LEU A 356 -6.64 15.03 -5.57
N GLY A 357 -7.31 15.92 -6.30
CA GLY A 357 -8.59 16.52 -5.93
C GLY A 357 -9.77 15.70 -6.46
N GLU A 358 -10.98 16.27 -6.39
CA GLU A 358 -12.20 15.58 -6.85
C GLU A 358 -12.11 15.12 -8.32
N LEU A 359 -11.65 15.99 -9.23
CA LEU A 359 -11.53 15.63 -10.66
C LEU A 359 -10.47 14.56 -10.89
N GLY A 360 -9.32 14.66 -10.22
CA GLY A 360 -8.23 13.69 -10.35
C GLY A 360 -8.67 12.29 -9.93
N TRP A 361 -9.32 12.17 -8.78
CA TRP A 361 -9.86 10.89 -8.33
C TRP A 361 -11.00 10.37 -9.20
N LEU A 362 -11.83 11.23 -9.78
CA LEU A 362 -12.83 10.80 -10.75
C LEU A 362 -12.18 10.16 -11.99
N ARG A 363 -11.13 10.77 -12.55
CA ARG A 363 -10.39 10.20 -13.70
C ARG A 363 -9.78 8.84 -13.35
N VAL A 364 -9.24 8.70 -12.13
CA VAL A 364 -8.75 7.41 -11.62
C VAL A 364 -9.88 6.38 -11.52
N ASN A 365 -11.04 6.76 -10.97
CA ASN A 365 -12.20 5.85 -10.89
C ASN A 365 -12.73 5.42 -12.26
N GLN A 366 -12.75 6.33 -13.23
CA GLN A 366 -13.11 6.01 -14.60
C GLN A 366 -12.17 4.93 -15.15
N ARG A 367 -10.87 5.11 -14.96
CA ARG A 367 -9.88 4.13 -15.39
C ARG A 367 -9.99 2.79 -14.64
N ILE A 368 -10.25 2.82 -13.33
CA ILE A 368 -10.51 1.61 -12.54
C ILE A 368 -11.72 0.87 -13.10
N ALA A 369 -12.81 1.58 -13.43
CA ALA A 369 -14.00 0.98 -14.01
C ALA A 369 -13.72 0.35 -15.38
N GLU A 370 -12.92 0.98 -16.24
CA GLU A 370 -12.51 0.40 -17.53
C GLU A 370 -11.70 -0.90 -17.39
N VAL A 371 -10.83 -0.99 -16.38
CA VAL A 371 -9.92 -2.12 -16.19
C VAL A 371 -10.57 -3.28 -15.44
N PHE A 372 -11.43 -2.98 -14.46
CA PHE A 372 -11.89 -3.96 -13.47
C PHE A 372 -13.40 -4.19 -13.45
N ARG A 373 -14.20 -3.41 -14.17
CA ARG A 373 -15.64 -3.66 -14.23
C ARG A 373 -15.91 -4.72 -15.32
N PRO A 374 -16.71 -5.77 -15.01
CA PRO A 374 -17.06 -6.81 -15.99
C PRO A 374 -17.95 -6.29 -17.12
#